data_AF-A0A940B6P4-F1
#
_entry.id   AF-A0A940B6P4-F1
#
_cell.length_a   1.000
_cell.length_b   1.000
_cell.length_c   1.000
_cell.angle_alpha   90.00
_cell.angle_beta   90.00
_cell.angle_gamma   90.00
#
_symmetry.space_group_name_H-M   'P 1'
#
loop_
_entity.id
_entity.type
_entity.pdbx_description
1 polymer ?
#
loop_
_entity_poly.entity_id
_entity_poly.type
_entity_poly.pdbx_seq_one_letter_code
_entity_poly.pdbx_strand_id
1 'polypeptide(L)'
;MSPIISAIGRGSLTARRGFQNEKEVAQKFNNWRLDEDAQQWLRIMSYNITDIENVEAVVLSGYKTDVQVQVTIFLKKAIDVRNLQVKLVSNLSGFNQIDKRWIDKYIELWNIPTEIVSILRRYTGELPPTIPNPKDRRRMFANEFSSKEQQKILDWLSNNQILIVSDILKGRGEFAAEWILVAQKVAHNARWTLKPMNYCLNFFGNGDVEITNRGNFRIGRITMQRKGGDGGRKTANMLQFKINPAELFD
;
A
#
# COMPACT_ATOMS: atom_id res chain seq x y z
N MET A 1 -24.11 2.06 27.84
CA MET A 1 -22.68 2.32 27.56
C MET A 1 -22.03 0.99 27.24
N SER A 2 -21.77 0.74 25.95
CA SER A 2 -21.32 -0.57 25.44
C SER A 2 -19.81 -0.74 25.67
N PRO A 3 -19.34 -1.85 26.27
CA PRO A 3 -17.91 -2.10 26.47
C PRO A 3 -17.32 -2.71 25.19
N ILE A 4 -17.04 -1.87 24.18
CA ILE A 4 -16.33 -2.31 22.96
C ILE A 4 -14.85 -1.87 22.96
N ILE A 5 -14.38 -1.21 24.02
CA ILE A 5 -12.98 -0.78 24.15
C ILE A 5 -12.23 -1.75 25.06
N SER A 6 -12.00 -3.00 24.65
CA SER A 6 -10.98 -3.85 25.31
C SER A 6 -10.38 -4.96 24.43
N ALA A 7 -10.20 -4.73 23.13
CA ALA A 7 -9.48 -5.67 22.25
C ALA A 7 -8.50 -4.99 21.28
N ILE A 8 -7.96 -3.83 21.65
CA ILE A 8 -6.76 -3.27 20.98
C ILE A 8 -5.52 -3.84 21.69
N GLY A 9 -5.39 -5.17 21.69
CA GLY A 9 -4.30 -5.89 22.32
C GLY A 9 -3.55 -6.73 21.30
N ARG A 10 -2.37 -6.24 20.86
CA ARG A 10 -1.35 -6.95 20.05
C ARG A 10 -1.89 -7.64 18.79
N GLY A 11 -2.03 -6.85 17.72
CA GLY A 11 -2.79 -7.16 16.50
C GLY A 11 -2.15 -8.15 15.51
N SER A 12 -1.41 -9.16 15.96
CA SER A 12 -0.84 -10.20 15.10
C SER A 12 -1.36 -11.59 15.49
N LEU A 13 -1.97 -12.29 14.54
CA LEU A 13 -2.51 -13.64 14.76
C LEU A 13 -1.63 -14.67 14.04
N THR A 14 -1.27 -15.74 14.74
CA THR A 14 -0.41 -16.81 14.19
C THR A 14 -1.23 -17.74 13.30
N ALA A 15 -0.79 -17.95 12.06
CA ALA A 15 -1.39 -18.92 11.13
C ALA A 15 -0.57 -20.21 11.10
N ARG A 16 -1.25 -21.36 11.02
CA ARG A 16 -0.59 -22.69 11.00
C ARG A 16 0.36 -22.91 9.82
N ARG A 17 0.17 -22.22 8.67
CA ARG A 17 1.03 -22.39 7.46
C ARG A 17 1.41 -21.09 6.72
N GLY A 18 0.83 -19.95 7.09
CA GLY A 18 0.90 -18.71 6.31
C GLY A 18 0.26 -18.87 4.94
N PHE A 19 -0.03 -17.76 4.25
CA PHE A 19 -0.60 -17.81 2.90
C PHE A 19 0.42 -17.39 1.85
N GLN A 20 0.41 -18.02 0.69
CA GLN A 20 1.45 -17.91 -0.35
C GLN A 20 1.12 -16.91 -1.45
N ASN A 21 -0.16 -16.56 -1.63
CA ASN A 21 -0.66 -15.65 -2.65
C ASN A 21 -2.12 -15.24 -2.39
N GLU A 22 -2.61 -14.33 -3.22
CA GLU A 22 -3.97 -13.80 -3.24
C GLU A 22 -5.02 -14.92 -3.44
N LYS A 23 -4.69 -15.97 -4.21
CA LYS A 23 -5.61 -17.10 -4.43
C LYS A 23 -5.84 -17.90 -3.15
N GLU A 24 -4.82 -18.09 -2.32
CA GLU A 24 -4.98 -18.78 -1.04
C GLU A 24 -5.86 -17.97 -0.08
N VAL A 25 -5.71 -16.65 -0.05
CA VAL A 25 -6.61 -15.77 0.72
C VAL A 25 -8.06 -15.93 0.24
N ALA A 26 -8.29 -15.88 -1.08
CA ALA A 26 -9.62 -16.08 -1.64
C ALA A 26 -10.19 -17.48 -1.31
N GLN A 27 -9.37 -18.54 -1.43
CA GLN A 27 -9.77 -19.91 -1.06
C GLN A 27 -10.18 -20.02 0.40
N LYS A 28 -9.49 -19.33 1.30
CA LYS A 28 -9.84 -19.30 2.73
C LYS A 28 -11.19 -18.65 2.98
N PHE A 29 -11.47 -17.51 2.36
CA PHE A 29 -12.81 -16.91 2.41
C PHE A 29 -13.89 -17.81 1.82
N ASN A 30 -13.63 -18.46 0.68
CA ASN A 30 -14.58 -19.42 0.09
C ASN A 30 -14.82 -20.64 1.00
N ASN A 31 -13.85 -21.00 1.84
CA ASN A 31 -13.93 -22.09 2.82
C ASN A 31 -14.22 -21.60 4.25
N TRP A 32 -14.75 -20.38 4.45
CA TRP A 32 -14.86 -19.73 5.76
C TRP A 32 -15.55 -20.57 6.84
N ARG A 33 -16.47 -21.47 6.48
CA ARG A 33 -17.14 -22.36 7.46
C ARG A 33 -16.17 -23.28 8.19
N LEU A 34 -15.06 -23.65 7.54
CA LEU A 34 -14.04 -24.56 8.07
C LEU A 34 -12.69 -23.85 8.31
N ASP A 35 -12.53 -22.60 7.88
CA ASP A 35 -11.28 -21.85 7.98
C ASP A 35 -11.31 -20.82 9.12
N GLU A 36 -10.55 -21.09 10.18
CA GLU A 36 -10.49 -20.25 11.38
C GLU A 36 -9.96 -18.84 11.10
N ASP A 37 -8.99 -18.68 10.18
CA ASP A 37 -8.43 -17.38 9.83
C ASP A 37 -9.49 -16.53 9.12
N ALA A 38 -10.21 -17.11 8.16
CA ALA A 38 -11.29 -16.43 7.44
C ALA A 38 -12.42 -16.00 8.37
N GLN A 39 -12.82 -16.84 9.34
CA GLN A 39 -13.80 -16.44 10.35
C GLN A 39 -13.32 -15.27 11.20
N GLN A 40 -12.04 -15.24 11.56
CA GLN A 40 -11.47 -14.11 12.30
C GLN A 40 -11.45 -12.84 11.45
N TRP A 41 -11.11 -12.92 10.16
CA TRP A 41 -11.20 -11.78 9.23
C TRP A 41 -12.61 -11.24 9.12
N LEU A 42 -13.61 -12.11 8.96
CA LEU A 42 -15.02 -11.73 8.91
C LEU A 42 -15.44 -11.03 10.21
N ARG A 43 -15.04 -11.54 11.39
CA ARG A 43 -15.29 -10.87 12.67
C ARG A 43 -14.61 -9.50 12.78
N ILE A 44 -13.36 -9.36 12.31
CA ILE A 44 -12.64 -8.08 12.27
C ILE A 44 -13.37 -7.07 11.36
N MET A 45 -13.91 -7.56 10.24
CA MET A 45 -14.79 -6.77 9.35
C MET A 45 -16.20 -6.55 9.92
N SER A 46 -16.42 -6.86 11.20
CA SER A 46 -17.66 -6.67 11.96
C SER A 46 -18.85 -7.54 11.50
N TYR A 47 -18.59 -8.68 10.87
CA TYR A 47 -19.64 -9.67 10.61
C TYR A 47 -19.86 -10.57 11.82
N ASN A 48 -21.14 -10.83 12.11
CA ASN A 48 -21.52 -11.94 12.97
C ASN A 48 -21.58 -13.23 12.13
N ILE A 49 -20.75 -14.21 12.48
CA ILE A 49 -20.55 -15.45 11.71
C ILE A 49 -21.83 -16.27 11.57
N THR A 50 -22.71 -16.25 12.58
CA THR A 50 -23.99 -16.98 12.54
C THR A 50 -24.97 -16.42 11.52
N ASP A 51 -24.80 -15.16 11.14
CA ASP A 51 -25.72 -14.44 10.27
C ASP A 51 -25.29 -14.55 8.81
N ILE A 52 -24.11 -15.12 8.54
CA ILE A 52 -23.57 -15.27 7.19
C ILE A 52 -24.21 -16.47 6.51
N GLU A 53 -24.90 -16.22 5.41
CA GLU A 53 -25.47 -17.25 4.53
C GLU A 53 -24.39 -17.79 3.59
N ASN A 54 -23.71 -16.88 2.88
CA ASN A 54 -22.71 -17.21 1.87
C ASN A 54 -21.54 -16.21 1.86
N VAL A 55 -20.36 -16.69 1.48
CA VAL A 55 -19.18 -15.85 1.21
C VAL A 55 -18.59 -16.32 -0.11
N GLU A 56 -18.39 -15.39 -1.03
CA GLU A 56 -17.68 -15.61 -2.29
C GLU A 56 -16.50 -14.64 -2.37
N ALA A 57 -15.31 -15.15 -2.67
CA ALA A 57 -14.09 -14.36 -2.81
C ALA A 57 -13.45 -14.56 -4.17
N VAL A 58 -13.18 -13.43 -4.83
CA VAL A 58 -12.65 -13.36 -6.20
C VAL A 58 -11.32 -12.62 -6.18
N VAL A 59 -10.32 -13.18 -6.86
CA VAL A 59 -9.03 -12.51 -7.07
C VAL A 59 -9.17 -11.53 -8.24
N LEU A 60 -8.79 -10.29 -8.00
CA LEU A 60 -8.79 -9.22 -8.99
C LEU A 60 -7.35 -8.93 -9.46
N SER A 61 -7.22 -8.33 -10.64
CA SER A 61 -5.93 -7.89 -11.16
C SER A 61 -6.08 -6.52 -11.81
N GLY A 62 -5.02 -5.70 -11.73
CA GLY A 62 -4.99 -4.35 -12.27
C GLY A 62 -5.60 -3.26 -11.37
N TYR A 63 -6.17 -3.64 -10.21
CA TYR A 63 -6.77 -2.72 -9.24
C TYR A 63 -5.94 -2.60 -7.95
N LYS A 64 -6.36 -1.72 -7.04
CA LYS A 64 -5.77 -1.64 -5.69
C LYS A 64 -6.22 -2.78 -4.77
N THR A 65 -7.37 -3.34 -5.09
CA THR A 65 -7.93 -4.54 -4.48
C THR A 65 -7.36 -5.75 -5.17
N ASP A 66 -6.83 -6.67 -4.37
CA ASP A 66 -6.30 -7.96 -4.82
C ASP A 66 -7.35 -9.07 -4.65
N VAL A 67 -8.14 -9.01 -3.58
CA VAL A 67 -9.24 -9.94 -3.31
C VAL A 67 -10.49 -9.16 -2.96
N GLN A 68 -11.57 -9.40 -3.69
CA GLN A 68 -12.90 -8.92 -3.33
C GLN A 68 -13.69 -10.04 -2.68
N VAL A 69 -14.26 -9.77 -1.51
CA VAL A 69 -15.09 -10.70 -0.74
C VAL A 69 -16.52 -10.19 -0.73
N GLN A 70 -17.44 -11.03 -1.17
CA GLN A 70 -18.87 -10.77 -1.26
C GLN A 70 -19.55 -11.58 -0.17
N VAL A 71 -20.23 -10.91 0.76
CA VAL A 71 -20.86 -11.52 1.93
C VAL A 71 -22.37 -11.35 1.82
N THR A 72 -23.09 -12.47 1.86
CA THR A 72 -24.55 -12.51 1.92
C THR A 72 -24.97 -12.84 3.34
N ILE A 73 -25.87 -12.04 3.91
CA ILE A 73 -26.36 -12.17 5.28
C ILE A 73 -27.80 -12.67 5.26
N PHE A 74 -28.14 -13.62 6.13
CA PHE A 74 -29.50 -14.14 6.26
C PHE A 74 -30.52 -13.00 6.41
N LEU A 75 -31.63 -13.11 5.69
CA LEU A 75 -32.74 -12.15 5.67
C LEU A 75 -32.40 -10.77 5.08
N LYS A 76 -31.15 -10.52 4.65
CA LYS A 76 -30.78 -9.32 3.88
C LYS A 76 -30.72 -9.67 2.39
N LYS A 77 -31.44 -8.88 1.57
CA LYS A 77 -31.41 -9.03 0.11
C LYS A 77 -30.13 -8.50 -0.54
N ALA A 78 -29.39 -7.64 0.16
CA ALA A 78 -28.20 -6.98 -0.37
C ALA A 78 -26.93 -7.79 -0.10
N ILE A 79 -26.03 -7.83 -1.08
CA ILE A 79 -24.68 -8.37 -0.97
C ILE A 79 -23.78 -7.25 -0.45
N ASP A 80 -23.06 -7.51 0.64
CA ASP A 80 -22.05 -6.59 1.14
C ASP A 80 -20.69 -6.96 0.54
N VAL A 81 -19.95 -5.97 0.04
CA VAL A 81 -18.71 -6.17 -0.72
C VAL A 81 -17.55 -5.58 0.05
N ARG A 82 -16.49 -6.37 0.23
CA ARG A 82 -15.26 -5.99 0.92
C ARG A 82 -14.07 -6.14 0.01
N ASN A 83 -13.34 -5.04 -0.14
CA ASN A 83 -12.19 -4.95 -1.02
C ASN A 83 -10.90 -5.03 -0.19
N LEU A 84 -10.13 -6.11 -0.35
CA LEU A 84 -8.88 -6.33 0.36
C LEU A 84 -7.68 -6.14 -0.56
N GLN A 85 -6.71 -5.37 -0.10
CA GLN A 85 -5.34 -5.42 -0.61
C GLN A 85 -4.54 -6.43 0.21
N VAL A 86 -3.79 -7.30 -0.46
CA VAL A 86 -2.98 -8.35 0.15
C VAL A 86 -1.50 -8.00 0.04
N LYS A 87 -0.76 -8.13 1.14
CA LYS A 87 0.71 -7.96 1.17
C LYS A 87 1.36 -9.17 1.82
N LEU A 88 2.24 -9.82 1.06
CA LEU A 88 3.08 -10.90 1.56
C LEU A 88 4.45 -10.36 1.97
N VAL A 89 4.91 -10.78 3.14
CA VAL A 89 6.20 -10.35 3.69
C VAL A 89 6.98 -11.59 4.16
N SER A 90 8.21 -11.77 3.69
CA SER A 90 9.05 -12.93 4.06
C SER A 90 10.04 -12.66 5.19
N ASN A 91 10.18 -11.39 5.60
CA ASN A 91 11.23 -10.92 6.51
C ASN A 91 10.61 -10.07 7.62
N LEU A 92 11.33 -9.87 8.73
CA LEU A 92 10.87 -9.00 9.83
C LEU A 92 10.72 -7.54 9.41
N SER A 93 11.55 -7.08 8.47
CA SER A 93 11.45 -5.79 7.82
C SER A 93 11.65 -5.96 6.32
N GLY A 94 10.81 -5.28 5.52
CA GLY A 94 10.86 -5.41 4.08
C GLY A 94 10.01 -4.37 3.37
N PHE A 95 10.57 -3.77 2.33
CA PHE A 95 9.87 -2.73 1.57
C PHE A 95 9.10 -3.33 0.39
N ASN A 96 7.77 -3.25 0.46
CA ASN A 96 6.87 -3.71 -0.60
C ASN A 96 6.41 -2.52 -1.45
N GLN A 97 6.26 -2.76 -2.75
CA GLN A 97 5.67 -1.78 -3.66
C GLN A 97 4.16 -1.64 -3.37
N ILE A 98 3.68 -0.39 -3.34
CA ILE A 98 2.25 -0.07 -3.25
C ILE A 98 1.73 0.66 -4.48
N ASP A 99 2.58 1.43 -5.16
CA ASP A 99 2.25 2.07 -6.43
C ASP A 99 3.51 2.28 -7.28
N LYS A 100 3.35 2.27 -8.61
CA LYS A 100 4.42 2.54 -9.57
C LYS A 100 3.84 2.91 -10.92
N ARG A 101 4.15 4.11 -11.41
CA ARG A 101 3.71 4.61 -12.72
C ARG A 101 4.74 5.57 -13.33
N TRP A 102 4.56 5.88 -14.61
CA TRP A 102 5.23 7.00 -15.27
C TRP A 102 4.74 8.32 -14.68
N ILE A 103 5.58 9.37 -14.72
CA ILE A 103 5.20 10.69 -14.19
C ILE A 103 3.93 11.22 -14.83
N ASP A 104 3.71 10.99 -16.13
CA ASP A 104 2.50 11.42 -16.85
C ASP A 104 1.20 10.96 -16.19
N LYS A 105 1.18 9.74 -15.65
CA LYS A 105 0.00 9.23 -14.95
C LYS A 105 -0.24 9.93 -13.62
N TYR A 106 0.82 10.37 -12.94
CA TYR A 106 0.66 11.18 -11.73
C TYR A 106 0.28 12.63 -12.06
N ILE A 107 0.69 13.17 -13.21
CA ILE A 107 0.22 14.48 -13.71
C ILE A 107 -1.30 14.44 -13.89
N GLU A 108 -1.82 13.41 -14.57
CA GLU A 108 -3.26 13.22 -14.77
C GLU A 108 -4.04 13.14 -13.44
N LEU A 109 -3.47 12.48 -12.43
CA LEU A 109 -4.15 12.22 -11.16
C LEU A 109 -4.13 13.40 -10.18
N TRP A 110 -3.04 14.16 -10.17
CA TRP A 110 -2.73 15.14 -9.13
C TRP A 110 -2.56 16.57 -9.67
N ASN A 111 -2.72 16.79 -10.98
CA ASN A 111 -2.55 18.08 -11.64
C ASN A 111 -1.21 18.75 -11.25
N ILE A 112 -0.13 17.98 -11.39
CA ILE A 112 1.20 18.37 -10.90
C ILE A 112 1.70 19.61 -11.66
N PRO A 113 2.14 20.69 -10.98
CA PRO A 113 2.70 21.87 -11.64
C PRO A 113 3.93 21.52 -12.49
N THR A 114 4.10 22.21 -13.62
CA THR A 114 5.17 21.95 -14.60
C THR A 114 6.58 21.96 -14.01
N GLU A 115 6.84 22.86 -13.05
CA GLU A 115 8.11 22.91 -12.34
C GLU A 115 8.38 21.64 -11.53
N ILE A 116 7.37 21.11 -10.84
CA ILE A 116 7.46 19.86 -10.08
C ILE A 116 7.62 18.67 -11.02
N VAL A 117 6.92 18.65 -12.15
CA VAL A 117 7.09 17.64 -13.20
C VAL A 117 8.54 17.57 -13.68
N SER A 118 9.18 18.72 -13.92
CA SER A 118 10.59 18.78 -14.34
C SER A 118 11.55 18.20 -13.28
N ILE A 119 11.31 18.49 -12.00
CA ILE A 119 12.07 17.89 -10.89
C ILE A 119 11.87 16.37 -10.85
N LEU A 120 10.63 15.91 -10.89
CA LEU A 120 10.28 14.49 -10.83
C LEU A 120 10.85 13.69 -12.01
N ARG A 121 10.83 14.24 -13.23
CA ARG A 121 11.40 13.57 -14.41
C ARG A 121 12.92 13.46 -14.35
N ARG A 122 13.63 14.48 -13.87
CA ARG A 122 15.09 14.38 -13.61
C ARG A 122 15.39 13.43 -12.46
N TYR A 123 14.54 13.41 -11.44
CA TYR A 123 14.68 12.53 -10.28
C TYR A 123 14.55 11.04 -10.67
N THR A 124 13.58 10.73 -11.52
CA THR A 124 13.31 9.37 -12.00
C THR A 124 14.22 8.95 -13.14
N GLY A 125 14.84 9.89 -13.84
CA GLY A 125 15.64 9.65 -15.04
C GLY A 125 14.81 9.57 -16.33
N GLU A 126 13.56 10.02 -16.31
CA GLU A 126 12.81 10.34 -17.54
C GLU A 126 13.46 11.51 -18.31
N LEU A 127 14.12 12.42 -17.59
CA LEU A 127 14.98 13.47 -18.15
C LEU A 127 16.42 13.30 -17.63
N PRO A 128 17.43 13.70 -18.43
CA PRO A 128 18.83 13.62 -18.01
C PRO A 128 19.13 14.59 -16.86
N PRO A 129 20.19 14.33 -16.07
CA PRO A 129 20.67 15.26 -15.05
C PRO A 129 21.06 16.62 -15.64
N THR A 130 20.85 17.69 -14.88
CA THR A 130 21.22 19.06 -15.27
C THR A 130 22.46 19.59 -14.54
N ILE A 131 23.08 18.76 -13.68
CA ILE A 131 24.31 19.08 -12.96
C ILE A 131 25.52 18.43 -13.66
N PRO A 132 26.73 19.00 -13.55
CA PRO A 132 27.90 18.50 -14.29
C PRO A 132 28.38 17.12 -13.83
N ASN A 133 28.30 16.81 -12.52
CA ASN A 133 28.84 15.58 -11.94
C ASN A 133 27.78 14.84 -11.10
N PRO A 134 26.72 14.29 -11.72
CA PRO A 134 25.70 13.54 -10.99
C PRO A 134 26.25 12.20 -10.51
N LYS A 135 25.84 11.75 -9.32
CA LYS A 135 26.21 10.45 -8.77
C LYS A 135 25.78 9.28 -9.66
N ASP A 136 24.63 9.42 -10.33
CA ASP A 136 24.15 8.49 -11.35
C ASP A 136 23.92 9.26 -12.65
N ARG A 137 24.66 8.94 -13.71
CA ARG A 137 24.55 9.65 -15.01
C ARG A 137 23.15 9.62 -15.63
N ARG A 138 22.25 8.76 -15.14
CA ARG A 138 20.91 8.55 -15.67
C ARG A 138 19.83 9.40 -14.98
N ARG A 139 20.10 9.99 -13.81
CA ARG A 139 19.09 10.71 -12.99
C ARG A 139 19.73 11.62 -11.95
N MET A 140 18.93 12.46 -11.30
CA MET A 140 19.33 13.20 -10.12
C MET A 140 18.75 12.58 -8.85
N PHE A 141 19.51 12.56 -7.77
CA PHE A 141 19.00 12.27 -6.43
C PHE A 141 18.34 13.52 -5.85
N ALA A 142 17.43 13.34 -4.88
CA ALA A 142 16.68 14.45 -4.29
C ALA A 142 17.61 15.50 -3.65
N ASN A 143 18.72 15.07 -3.05
CA ASN A 143 19.73 15.93 -2.43
C ASN A 143 20.73 16.55 -3.44
N GLU A 144 20.62 16.25 -4.73
CA GLU A 144 21.44 16.85 -5.80
C GLU A 144 20.75 18.06 -6.46
N PHE A 145 19.47 18.30 -6.18
CA PHE A 145 18.76 19.49 -6.66
C PHE A 145 19.18 20.74 -5.88
N SER A 146 18.96 21.92 -6.46
CA SER A 146 19.18 23.18 -5.73
C SER A 146 18.25 23.29 -4.52
N SER A 147 18.65 24.03 -3.48
CA SER A 147 17.80 24.24 -2.29
C SER A 147 16.42 24.79 -2.64
N LYS A 148 16.32 25.64 -3.68
CA LYS A 148 15.06 26.16 -4.20
C LYS A 148 14.17 25.06 -4.77
N GLU A 149 14.72 24.16 -5.57
CA GLU A 149 13.97 23.02 -6.14
C GLU A 149 13.57 22.02 -5.06
N GLN A 150 14.47 21.71 -4.12
CA GLN A 150 14.19 20.85 -2.97
C GLN A 150 13.02 21.41 -2.15
N GLN A 151 13.03 22.71 -1.83
CA GLN A 151 11.94 23.34 -1.09
C GLN A 151 10.61 23.26 -1.86
N LYS A 152 10.61 23.60 -3.16
CA LYS A 152 9.40 23.54 -4.00
C LYS A 152 8.74 22.16 -4.01
N ILE A 153 9.52 21.09 -4.19
CA ILE A 153 8.95 19.73 -4.22
C ILE A 153 8.52 19.25 -2.83
N LEU A 154 9.27 19.59 -1.78
CA LEU A 154 8.87 19.28 -0.41
C LEU A 154 7.57 19.98 -0.02
N ASP A 155 7.43 21.28 -0.32
CA ASP A 155 6.21 22.04 -0.09
C ASP A 155 5.03 21.45 -0.85
N TRP A 156 5.23 21.13 -2.13
CA TRP A 156 4.18 20.52 -2.95
C TRP A 156 3.75 19.14 -2.41
N LEU A 157 4.70 18.28 -2.03
CA LEU A 157 4.43 16.97 -1.46
C LEU A 157 3.69 17.10 -0.12
N SER A 158 4.10 18.01 0.77
CA SER A 158 3.46 18.29 2.05
C SER A 158 2.02 18.78 1.86
N ASN A 159 1.82 19.76 0.98
CA ASN A 159 0.49 20.32 0.70
C ASN A 159 -0.48 19.31 0.08
N ASN A 160 0.04 18.25 -0.58
CA ASN A 160 -0.75 17.22 -1.25
C ASN A 160 -0.66 15.84 -0.57
N GLN A 161 -0.10 15.76 0.65
CA GLN A 161 0.21 14.50 1.32
C GLN A 161 -1.00 13.58 1.44
N ILE A 162 -2.14 14.10 1.92
CA ILE A 162 -3.38 13.33 2.11
C ILE A 162 -3.87 12.75 0.77
N LEU A 163 -3.89 13.57 -0.28
CA LEU A 163 -4.31 13.14 -1.62
C LEU A 163 -3.41 12.03 -2.16
N ILE A 164 -2.09 12.25 -2.11
CA ILE A 164 -1.09 11.29 -2.61
C ILE A 164 -1.19 9.97 -1.85
N VAL A 165 -1.17 10.01 -0.52
CA VAL A 165 -1.23 8.82 0.36
C VAL A 165 -2.52 8.03 0.11
N SER A 166 -3.66 8.72 0.00
CA SER A 166 -4.95 8.09 -0.33
C SER A 166 -4.91 7.36 -1.66
N ASP A 167 -4.44 8.03 -2.72
CA ASP A 167 -4.43 7.43 -4.07
C ASP A 167 -3.47 6.24 -4.19
N ILE A 168 -2.30 6.31 -3.57
CA ILE A 168 -1.30 5.23 -3.68
C ILE A 168 -1.60 4.02 -2.79
N LEU A 169 -2.34 4.18 -1.68
CA LEU A 169 -2.73 3.07 -0.81
C LEU A 169 -4.13 2.53 -1.12
N LYS A 170 -5.14 3.41 -1.07
CA LYS A 170 -6.56 3.07 -1.24
C LYS A 170 -6.99 3.04 -2.70
N GLY A 171 -6.54 4.01 -3.49
CA GLY A 171 -7.04 4.24 -4.85
C GLY A 171 -8.45 4.85 -4.86
N ARG A 172 -9.09 4.81 -6.03
CA ARG A 172 -10.40 5.41 -6.30
C ARG A 172 -11.34 4.40 -6.96
N GLY A 173 -12.63 4.70 -6.96
CA GLY A 173 -13.66 3.91 -7.64
C GLY A 173 -14.10 2.66 -6.87
N GLU A 174 -14.87 1.81 -7.55
CA GLU A 174 -15.53 0.64 -6.96
C GLU A 174 -14.57 -0.43 -6.42
N PHE A 175 -13.33 -0.47 -6.91
CA PHE A 175 -12.28 -1.38 -6.46
C PHE A 175 -11.21 -0.68 -5.59
N ALA A 176 -11.56 0.44 -4.97
CA ALA A 176 -10.73 1.03 -3.93
C ALA A 176 -10.60 0.06 -2.75
N ALA A 177 -9.38 -0.10 -2.24
CA ALA A 177 -9.11 -1.03 -1.16
C ALA A 177 -9.65 -0.50 0.18
N GLU A 178 -10.43 -1.31 0.87
CA GLU A 178 -11.03 -0.99 2.17
C GLU A 178 -10.24 -1.57 3.33
N TRP A 179 -9.46 -2.61 3.06
CA TRP A 179 -8.67 -3.33 4.05
C TRP A 179 -7.30 -3.67 3.51
N ILE A 180 -6.30 -3.72 4.39
CA ILE A 180 -4.99 -4.31 4.09
C ILE A 180 -4.84 -5.57 4.93
N LEU A 181 -4.70 -6.72 4.26
CA LEU A 181 -4.29 -7.98 4.86
C LEU A 181 -2.79 -8.15 4.64
N VAL A 182 -2.00 -8.13 5.72
CA VAL A 182 -0.59 -8.46 5.66
C VAL A 182 -0.39 -9.87 6.19
N ALA A 183 0.20 -10.74 5.38
CA ALA A 183 0.65 -12.07 5.79
C ALA A 183 2.18 -12.09 5.82
N GLN A 184 2.74 -12.36 6.99
CA GLN A 184 4.18 -12.46 7.20
C GLN A 184 4.57 -13.90 7.48
N LYS A 185 5.51 -14.44 6.69
CA LYS A 185 6.06 -15.78 6.86
C LYS A 185 7.56 -15.70 7.04
N VAL A 186 8.03 -15.96 8.26
CA VAL A 186 9.46 -15.98 8.61
C VAL A 186 9.81 -17.41 9.06
N ALA A 187 10.59 -18.11 8.25
CA ALA A 187 10.99 -19.50 8.49
C ALA A 187 9.77 -20.42 8.80
N HIS A 188 9.67 -20.90 10.05
CA HIS A 188 8.61 -21.80 10.51
C HIS A 188 7.37 -21.09 11.08
N ASN A 189 7.42 -19.77 11.22
CA ASN A 189 6.33 -18.99 11.80
C ASN A 189 5.62 -18.18 10.71
N ALA A 190 4.30 -18.26 10.71
CA ALA A 190 3.48 -17.38 9.92
C ALA A 190 2.50 -16.63 10.82
N ARG A 191 2.32 -15.35 10.54
CA ARG A 191 1.33 -14.51 11.19
C ARG A 191 0.66 -13.60 10.19
N TRP A 192 -0.53 -13.12 10.51
CA TRP A 192 -1.24 -12.14 9.69
C TRP A 192 -1.85 -11.04 10.55
N THR A 193 -2.08 -9.89 9.92
CA THR A 193 -2.86 -8.78 10.48
C THR A 193 -3.79 -8.23 9.40
N LEU A 194 -5.01 -7.88 9.80
CA LEU A 194 -6.01 -7.27 8.94
C LEU A 194 -6.37 -5.91 9.54
N LYS A 195 -6.12 -4.84 8.78
CA LYS A 195 -6.36 -3.47 9.23
C LYS A 195 -7.28 -2.74 8.27
N PRO A 196 -8.21 -1.91 8.76
CA PRO A 196 -9.02 -1.05 7.90
C PRO A 196 -8.13 -0.02 7.22
N MET A 197 -8.43 0.30 5.96
CA MET A 197 -7.63 1.20 5.14
C MET A 197 -7.45 2.58 5.80
N ASN A 198 -8.48 3.10 6.50
CA ASN A 198 -8.36 4.37 7.21
C ASN A 198 -7.26 4.36 8.29
N TYR A 199 -7.08 3.24 8.97
CA TYR A 199 -5.97 3.07 9.90
C TYR A 199 -4.63 3.07 9.14
N CYS A 200 -4.54 2.35 8.03
CA CYS A 200 -3.32 2.29 7.21
C CYS A 200 -2.94 3.64 6.60
N LEU A 201 -3.93 4.42 6.14
CA LEU A 201 -3.73 5.78 5.63
C LEU A 201 -3.16 6.70 6.70
N ASN A 202 -3.71 6.65 7.91
CA ASN A 202 -3.18 7.42 9.03
C ASN A 202 -1.76 6.94 9.39
N PHE A 203 -1.58 5.62 9.60
CA PHE A 203 -0.33 5.05 10.04
C PHE A 203 0.83 5.37 9.07
N PHE A 204 0.66 5.06 7.78
CA PHE A 204 1.72 5.28 6.79
C PHE A 204 1.82 6.74 6.34
N GLY A 205 0.71 7.47 6.33
CA GLY A 205 0.67 8.88 5.98
C GLY A 205 1.23 9.78 7.08
N ASN A 206 1.32 9.33 8.33
CA ASN A 206 1.79 10.15 9.44
C ASN A 206 3.32 10.35 9.43
N GLY A 207 3.75 11.54 9.83
CA GLY A 207 5.15 11.97 9.87
C GLY A 207 5.52 12.97 8.77
N ASP A 208 6.76 13.45 8.85
CA ASP A 208 7.26 14.52 7.99
C ASP A 208 7.47 14.08 6.54
N VAL A 209 7.39 15.07 5.64
CA VAL A 209 7.82 14.95 4.26
C VAL A 209 9.25 15.47 4.15
N GLU A 210 10.19 14.59 3.78
CA GLU A 210 11.62 14.92 3.83
C GLU A 210 12.44 14.27 2.71
N ILE A 211 13.67 14.74 2.55
CA ILE A 211 14.70 14.10 1.74
C ILE A 211 15.57 13.24 2.67
N THR A 212 15.66 11.95 2.35
CA THR A 212 16.51 11.01 3.08
C THR A 212 17.99 11.22 2.74
N ASN A 213 18.89 10.77 3.63
CA ASN A 213 20.35 10.81 3.42
C ASN A 213 20.81 10.10 2.12
N ARG A 214 20.00 9.15 1.62
CA ARG A 214 20.27 8.43 0.36
C ARG A 214 19.75 9.16 -0.88
N GLY A 215 19.17 10.35 -0.72
CA GLY A 215 18.65 11.16 -1.82
C GLY A 215 17.34 10.65 -2.41
N ASN A 216 16.49 10.03 -1.59
CA ASN A 216 15.09 9.72 -1.92
C ASN A 216 14.15 10.61 -1.11
N PHE A 217 12.90 10.72 -1.55
CA PHE A 217 11.85 11.38 -0.78
C PHE A 217 11.18 10.40 0.18
N ARG A 218 10.77 10.89 1.34
CA ARG A 218 9.91 10.19 2.29
C ARG A 218 8.67 11.03 2.55
N ILE A 219 7.49 10.41 2.50
CA ILE A 219 6.19 11.03 2.79
C ILE A 219 5.61 10.26 3.97
N GLY A 220 5.73 10.81 5.19
CA GLY A 220 5.43 10.06 6.41
C GLY A 220 6.30 8.81 6.53
N ARG A 221 5.69 7.62 6.45
CA ARG A 221 6.39 6.32 6.45
C ARG A 221 6.52 5.69 5.06
N ILE A 222 6.20 6.44 4.01
CA ILE A 222 6.24 5.97 2.62
C ILE A 222 7.52 6.44 1.94
N THR A 223 8.29 5.51 1.39
CA THR A 223 9.45 5.84 0.54
C THR A 223 8.97 6.09 -0.88
N MET A 224 9.31 7.26 -1.42
CA MET A 224 9.12 7.62 -2.82
C MET A 224 10.47 7.61 -3.53
N GLN A 225 10.60 6.75 -4.55
CA GLN A 225 11.87 6.50 -5.21
C GLN A 225 11.77 6.25 -6.71
N ARG A 226 12.87 6.48 -7.44
CA ARG A 226 13.04 5.89 -8.77
C ARG A 226 12.91 4.36 -8.67
N LYS A 227 12.15 3.73 -9.57
CA LYS A 227 11.98 2.27 -9.61
C LYS A 227 13.34 1.55 -9.68
N GLY A 228 14.20 1.95 -10.60
CA GLY A 228 15.51 1.33 -10.83
C GLY A 228 15.43 -0.15 -11.23
N GLY A 229 16.59 -0.77 -11.41
CA GLY A 229 16.69 -2.18 -11.79
C GLY A 229 16.18 -2.47 -13.20
N ASP A 230 15.41 -3.55 -13.36
CA ASP A 230 14.79 -4.00 -14.61
C ASP A 230 15.77 -4.23 -15.78
N GLY A 231 17.02 -4.61 -15.48
CA GLY A 231 18.06 -4.84 -16.50
C GLY A 231 18.36 -3.61 -17.36
N GLY A 232 18.09 -2.39 -16.86
CA GLY A 232 18.29 -1.15 -17.61
C GLY A 232 17.17 -0.78 -18.59
N ARG A 233 16.05 -1.51 -18.58
CA ARG A 233 14.86 -1.16 -19.39
C ARG A 233 14.30 0.20 -18.99
N LYS A 234 13.58 0.85 -19.91
CA LYS A 234 12.93 2.15 -19.68
C LYS A 234 12.05 2.16 -18.43
N THR A 235 11.41 1.05 -18.06
CA THR A 235 10.59 0.91 -16.84
C THR A 235 11.32 1.21 -15.54
N ALA A 236 12.67 1.16 -15.54
CA ALA A 236 13.49 1.60 -14.42
C ALA A 236 13.33 3.09 -14.09
N ASN A 237 12.78 3.88 -15.02
CA ASN A 237 12.55 5.32 -14.87
C ASN A 237 11.13 5.65 -14.38
N MET A 238 10.32 4.66 -13.99
CA MET A 238 9.05 4.96 -13.31
C MET A 238 9.30 5.48 -11.88
N LEU A 239 8.38 6.31 -11.39
CA LEU A 239 8.31 6.64 -9.96
C LEU A 239 7.64 5.48 -9.22
N GLN A 240 8.16 5.13 -8.04
CA GLN A 240 7.73 4.00 -7.24
C GLN A 240 7.55 4.40 -5.78
N PHE A 241 6.47 3.92 -5.18
CA PHE A 241 6.17 4.10 -3.75
C PHE A 241 6.27 2.76 -3.03
N LYS A 242 6.92 2.78 -1.85
CA LYS A 242 7.10 1.61 -1.00
C LYS A 242 6.81 1.89 0.46
N ILE A 243 6.30 0.89 1.15
CA ILE A 243 6.11 0.87 2.60
C ILE A 243 6.76 -0.39 3.18
N ASN A 244 6.90 -0.46 4.49
CA ASN A 244 7.17 -1.69 5.21
C ASN A 244 5.86 -2.24 5.82
N PRO A 245 5.17 -3.20 5.17
CA PRO A 245 3.88 -3.69 5.69
C PRO A 245 4.00 -4.42 7.03
N ALA A 246 5.21 -4.89 7.38
CA ALA A 246 5.45 -5.55 8.66
C ALA A 246 5.22 -4.63 9.87
N GLU A 247 5.24 -3.30 9.68
CA GLU A 247 4.94 -2.34 10.74
C GLU A 247 3.48 -2.35 11.18
N LEU A 248 2.57 -2.98 10.43
CA LEU A 248 1.15 -3.09 10.82
C LEU A 248 0.89 -4.15 11.89
N PHE A 249 1.89 -4.97 12.22
CA PHE A 249 1.79 -6.00 13.27
C PHE A 249 2.00 -5.46 14.68
N ASP A 250 2.62 -4.30 14.80
CA ASP A 250 2.95 -3.63 16.06
C ASP A 250 1.90 -2.56 16.41
#